data_AF-A0A285VRP7-F1
#
_entry.id   AF-A0A285VRP7-F1
#
_cell.length_a   1.000
_cell.length_b   1.000
_cell.length_c   1.000
_cell.angle_alpha   90.00
_cell.angle_beta   90.00
_cell.angle_gamma   90.00
#
_symmetry.space_group_name_H-M   'P 1'
#
loop_
_entity.id
_entity.type
_entity.pdbx_description
1 polymer ?
#
loop_
_entity_poly.entity_id
_entity_poly.type
_entity_poly.pdbx_seq_one_letter_code
_entity_poly.pdbx_strand_id
1 'polypeptide(L)' 'MAEAKSVIKRVYVPTYVRDLPNGERVTVPGHYKKTPTHSS' A
#
# COMPACT_ATOMS: atom_id res chain seq x y z
N MET A 1 -31.49 6.25 9.41
CA MET A 1 -30.32 6.36 8.50
C MET A 1 -29.19 5.52 9.10
N ALA A 2 -28.78 4.44 8.44
CA ALA A 2 -27.65 3.64 8.91
C ALA A 2 -26.35 4.37 8.52
N GLU A 3 -25.66 4.91 9.51
CA GLU A 3 -24.37 5.58 9.33
C GLU A 3 -23.36 4.56 8.77
N ALA A 4 -22.73 4.88 7.63
CA ALA A 4 -21.80 3.99 6.97
C ALA A 4 -20.54 3.83 7.84
N LYS A 5 -20.43 2.69 8.53
CA LYS A 5 -19.30 2.39 9.41
C LYS A 5 -18.03 2.20 8.57
N SER A 6 -17.09 3.14 8.65
CA SER A 6 -15.78 3.03 8.02
C SER A 6 -14.99 1.86 8.61
N VAL A 7 -14.64 0.88 7.78
CA VAL A 7 -13.83 -0.28 8.17
C VAL A 7 -12.39 -0.07 7.70
N ILE A 8 -11.46 0.09 8.64
CA ILE A 8 -10.03 0.13 8.33
C ILE A 8 -9.57 -1.29 7.97
N LYS A 9 -9.16 -1.50 6.72
CA LYS A 9 -8.59 -2.77 6.24
C LYS A 9 -7.06 -2.69 6.24
N ARG A 10 -6.39 -3.58 6.98
CA ARG A 10 -4.93 -3.76 6.91
C ARG A 10 -4.61 -4.67 5.73
N VAL A 11 -3.83 -4.18 4.77
CA VAL A 11 -3.43 -4.93 3.58
C VAL A 11 -1.92 -5.16 3.64
N TYR A 12 -1.49 -6.42 3.53
CA TYR A 12 -0.07 -6.74 3.41
C TYR A 12 0.44 -6.32 2.03
N VAL A 13 1.50 -5.51 2.00
CA VAL A 13 2.16 -5.07 0.78
C VAL A 13 3.59 -5.64 0.81
N PRO A 14 3.95 -6.53 -0.14
CA PRO A 14 5.32 -7.02 -0.24
C PRO A 14 6.28 -5.85 -0.42
N THR A 15 7.41 -5.88 0.28
CA THR A 15 8.47 -4.87 0.14
C THR A 15 9.74 -5.52 -0.40
N TYR A 16 10.62 -4.72 -1.00
CA TYR A 16 11.96 -5.14 -1.37
C TYR A 16 12.99 -4.08 -0.98
N VAL A 17 14.26 -4.47 -0.85
CA VAL A 17 15.36 -3.54 -0.54
C VAL A 17 16.07 -3.17 -1.84
N ARG A 18 16.41 -1.89 -1.99
CA ARG A 18 17.23 -1.37 -3.08
C ARG A 18 18.40 -0.56 -2.53
N ASP A 19 19.59 -0.85 -3.02
CA ASP A 19 20.79 -0.06 -2.74
C ASP A 19 20.84 1.13 -3.73
N LEU A 20 21.16 2.32 -3.22
CA LEU A 20 21.26 3.54 -3.99
C LEU A 20 22.72 3.86 -4.36
N PRO A 21 22.98 4.67 -5.40
CA PRO A 21 24.33 5.02 -5.84
C PRO A 21 25.18 5.74 -4.78
N ASN A 22 24.53 6.39 -3.81
CA ASN A 22 25.17 7.05 -2.67
C ASN A 22 25.52 6.08 -1.51
N GLY A 23 25.23 4.78 -1.67
CA GLY A 23 25.46 3.76 -0.66
C GLY A 23 24.33 3.57 0.36
N GLU A 24 23.24 4.35 0.27
CA GLU A 24 22.09 4.17 1.14
C GLU A 24 21.25 2.95 0.75
N ARG A 25 20.61 2.31 1.73
CA ARG A 25 19.69 1.19 1.51
C ARG A 25 18.27 1.64 1.82
N VAL A 26 17.36 1.50 0.84
CA VAL A 26 15.96 1.89 1.00
C VAL A 26 15.04 0.68 0.88
N THR A 27 13.99 0.64 1.70
CA THR A 27 12.91 -0.34 1.58
C THR A 27 11.82 0.25 0.70
N VAL A 28 11.58 -0.37 -0.45
CA VAL A 28 10.60 0.06 -1.43
C VAL A 28 9.35 -0.81 -1.27
N PRO A 29 8.18 -0.21 -0.99
CA PRO A 29 6.92 -0.92 -1.07
C PRO A 29 6.67 -1.38 -2.50
N GLY A 30 6.28 -2.64 -2.66
CA GLY A 30 5.70 -3.13 -3.91
C GLY A 30 4.45 -2.32 -4.26
N HIS A 31 4.03 -2.36 -5.53
CA HIS A 31 2.83 -1.66 -5.95
C HIS A 31 1.64 -2.10 -5.10
N TYR A 32 0.97 -1.13 -4.45
CA TYR A 32 -0.39 -1.34 -3.95
C TYR A 32 -1.20 -1.88 -5.13
N LYS A 33 -1.82 -3.05 -4.99
CA LYS A 33 -2.83 -3.49 -5.97
C LYS A 33 -3.79 -2.32 -6.11
N LYS A 34 -3.96 -1.83 -7.35
CA LYS A 34 -4.92 -0.76 -7.67
C LYS A 34 -6.15 -1.00 -6.82
N THR A 35 -6.54 0.01 -6.04
CA THR A 35 -7.77 -0.05 -5.26
C THR A 35 -8.87 -0.55 -6.21
N PRO A 36 -9.66 -1.57 -5.83
CA PRO A 36 -10.83 -1.89 -6.64
C PRO A 36 -11.64 -0.59 -6.70
N THR A 37 -11.74 -0.02 -7.89
CA THR A 37 -12.60 1.13 -8.17
C THR A 37 -13.99 0.67 -7.78
N HIS A 38 -14.47 1.13 -6.63
CA HIS A 38 -15.84 0.91 -6.21
C HIS A 38 -16.68 1.80 -7.12
N SER A 39 -16.99 1.30 -8.31
CA SER A 39 -17.99 1.90 -9.20
C SER A 39 -19.31 1.89 -8.43
N SER A 40 -19.68 3.09 -7.99
CA SER A 40 -20.97 3.40 -7.38
C SER A 40 -21.87 3.95 -8.46
#